data_AF-A0A3A0A4A5-F1
#
_entry.id   AF-A0A3A0A4A5-F1
#
_cell.length_a   1.000
_cell.length_b   1.000
_cell.length_c   1.000
_cell.angle_alpha   90.00
_cell.angle_beta   90.00
_cell.angle_gamma   90.00
#
_symmetry.space_group_name_H-M   'P 1'
#
loop_
_entity.id
_entity.type
_entity.pdbx_description
1 polymer ?
#
loop_
_entity_poly.entity_id
_entity_poly.type
_entity_poly.pdbx_seq_one_letter_code
_entity_poly.pdbx_strand_id
1 'polypeptide(L)'
;MPPRRLGEDFDLLSEITDIERIARGPSVRIRHHLNRRYAHGRRVTWLKRKGIALIQWRDSGQTEYAELHWFEAHGIGRVYVTYKRSLAR
;
A
#
# COMPACT_ATOMS: atom_id res chain seq x y z
N MET A 1 -14.45 -3.17 -12.78
CA MET A 1 -14.19 -2.13 -11.74
C MET A 1 -13.20 -1.13 -12.31
N PRO A 2 -13.37 0.18 -12.11
CA PRO A 2 -12.37 1.16 -12.54
C PRO A 2 -11.07 1.00 -11.74
N PRO A 3 -9.91 1.35 -12.32
CA PRO A 3 -8.61 1.29 -11.64
C PRO A 3 -8.64 2.11 -10.35
N ARG A 4 -8.16 1.52 -9.25
CA ARG A 4 -8.01 2.25 -7.98
C ARG A 4 -6.64 2.95 -7.96
N ARG A 5 -6.66 4.28 -7.89
CA ARG A 5 -5.46 5.09 -7.66
C ARG A 5 -4.98 4.90 -6.23
N LEU A 6 -4.08 3.94 -6.03
CA LEU A 6 -3.52 3.62 -4.72
C LEU A 6 -2.03 3.96 -4.61
N GLY A 7 -1.28 3.88 -5.71
CA GLY A 7 0.11 4.35 -5.82
C GLY A 7 0.20 5.67 -6.60
N GLU A 8 1.30 6.41 -6.41
CA GLU A 8 1.52 7.68 -7.11
C GLU A 8 1.67 7.45 -8.63
N ASP A 9 2.39 6.40 -9.04
CA ASP A 9 2.78 6.20 -10.45
C ASP A 9 2.05 5.05 -11.18
N PHE A 10 1.18 4.32 -10.48
CA PHE A 10 0.50 3.15 -11.04
C PHE A 10 -0.95 2.99 -10.56
N ASP A 11 -1.74 2.29 -11.37
CA ASP A 11 -3.10 1.87 -11.07
C ASP A 11 -3.16 0.40 -10.69
N LEU A 12 -4.00 0.04 -9.71
CA LEU A 12 -4.32 -1.36 -9.44
C LEU A 12 -5.38 -1.86 -10.42
N LEU A 13 -5.06 -2.94 -11.11
CA LEU A 13 -5.97 -3.67 -12.01
C LEU A 13 -6.61 -4.91 -11.35
N SER A 14 -6.05 -5.39 -10.23
CA SER A 14 -6.58 -6.51 -9.45
C SER A 14 -6.77 -6.16 -7.97
N GLU A 15 -7.35 -7.08 -7.20
CA GLU A 15 -7.21 -7.05 -5.74
C GLU A 15 -5.77 -7.34 -5.32
N ILE A 16 -5.41 -6.93 -4.10
CA ILE A 16 -4.12 -7.29 -3.50
C ILE A 16 -4.27 -8.64 -2.81
N THR A 17 -3.51 -9.63 -3.26
CA THR A 17 -3.44 -10.99 -2.70
C THR A 17 -2.16 -11.17 -1.87
N ASP A 18 -1.98 -12.36 -1.30
CA ASP A 18 -0.74 -12.76 -0.60
C ASP A 18 -0.32 -11.75 0.48
N ILE A 19 -1.34 -11.27 1.22
CA ILE A 19 -1.16 -10.18 2.17
C ILE A 19 -0.41 -10.68 3.40
N GLU A 20 0.76 -10.11 3.63
CA GLU A 20 1.57 -10.36 4.81
C GLU A 20 1.77 -9.09 5.63
N ARG A 21 1.84 -9.23 6.96
CA ARG A 21 2.15 -8.15 7.89
C ARG A 21 3.65 -8.11 8.15
N ILE A 22 4.28 -7.00 7.80
CA ILE A 22 5.71 -6.74 8.07
C ILE A 22 5.92 -6.17 9.47
N ALA A 23 5.05 -5.24 9.90
CA ALA A 23 5.18 -4.58 11.19
C ALA A 23 3.83 -4.13 11.75
N ARG A 24 3.76 -3.93 13.07
CA ARG A 24 2.58 -3.42 13.78
C ARG A 24 2.98 -2.41 14.85
N GLY A 25 2.16 -1.38 15.04
CA GLY A 25 2.24 -0.44 16.16
C GLY A 25 3.62 0.22 16.27
N PRO A 26 4.30 0.13 17.43
CA PRO A 26 5.62 0.73 17.62
C PRO A 26 6.68 0.29 16.60
N SER A 27 6.62 -0.94 16.08
CA SER A 27 7.59 -1.41 15.07
C SER A 27 7.46 -0.71 13.71
N VAL A 28 6.37 0.04 13.49
CA VAL A 28 6.22 0.91 12.31
C VAL A 28 7.04 2.18 12.52
N ARG A 29 8.25 2.21 11.92
CA ARG A 29 9.23 3.30 12.12
C ARG A 29 8.69 4.70 11.80
N ILE A 30 7.85 4.82 10.76
CA ILE A 30 7.27 6.11 10.35
C ILE A 30 5.92 6.43 11.00
N ARG A 31 5.51 5.71 12.06
CA ARG A 31 4.18 5.87 12.70
C ARG A 31 3.85 7.32 13.10
N HIS A 32 4.85 8.10 13.52
CA HIS A 32 4.64 9.50 13.90
C HIS A 32 4.27 10.37 12.68
N HIS A 33 4.88 10.12 11.53
CA HIS A 33 4.51 10.78 10.27
C HIS A 33 3.10 10.39 9.83
N LEU A 34 2.78 9.09 9.88
CA LEU A 34 1.45 8.58 9.54
C LEU A 34 0.35 9.15 10.46
N ASN A 35 0.62 9.26 11.77
CA ASN A 35 -0.29 9.88 12.73
C ASN A 35 -0.58 11.33 12.37
N ARG A 36 0.46 12.13 12.09
CA ARG A 36 0.28 13.54 11.72
C ARG A 36 -0.54 13.72 10.44
N ARG A 37 -0.31 12.86 9.44
CA ARG A 37 -0.95 13.01 8.12
C ARG A 37 -2.37 12.46 8.05
N TYR A 38 -2.66 11.34 8.72
CA TYR A 38 -3.91 10.60 8.50
C TYR A 38 -4.73 10.33 9.75
N ALA A 39 -4.12 10.34 10.94
CA ALA A 39 -4.86 9.99 12.15
C ALA A 39 -5.74 11.14 12.64
N HIS A 40 -5.47 12.39 12.23
CA HIS A 40 -6.26 13.57 12.63
C HIS A 40 -6.53 13.63 14.14
N GLY A 41 -5.50 13.35 14.95
CA GLY A 41 -5.59 13.30 16.42
C GLY A 41 -6.16 12.00 17.02
N ARG A 42 -6.67 11.07 16.20
CA ARG A 42 -7.19 9.78 16.66
C ARG A 42 -6.06 8.85 17.11
N ARG A 43 -6.31 8.05 18.15
CA ARG A 43 -5.42 6.96 18.55
C ARG A 43 -5.65 5.77 17.62
N VAL A 44 -4.67 5.47 16.77
CA VAL A 44 -4.72 4.36 15.80
C VAL A 44 -3.49 3.48 15.89
N THR A 45 -3.67 2.19 15.59
CA THR A 45 -2.56 1.24 15.47
C THR A 45 -2.25 1.01 14.00
N TRP A 46 -1.07 1.44 13.58
CA TRP A 46 -0.58 1.22 12.22
C TRP A 46 -0.12 -0.23 12.00
N LEU A 47 -0.37 -0.72 10.80
CA LEU A 47 0.18 -1.94 10.23
C LEU A 47 1.01 -1.56 9.01
N LYS A 48 2.19 -2.16 8.85
CA LYS A 48 2.87 -2.20 7.57
C LYS A 48 2.60 -3.57 6.95
N ARG A 49 2.09 -3.58 5.73
CA ARG A 49 1.75 -4.80 4.99
C ARG A 49 2.43 -4.83 3.64
N LYS A 50 2.61 -6.04 3.13
CA LYS A 50 2.96 -6.31 1.73
C LYS A 50 1.93 -7.25 1.12
N GLY A 51 1.90 -7.32 -0.20
CA GLY A 51 1.04 -8.21 -0.96
C GLY A 51 1.32 -8.07 -2.44
N ILE A 52 0.61 -8.84 -3.25
CA ILE A 52 0.80 -8.95 -4.69
C ILE A 52 -0.42 -8.39 -5.41
N ALA A 53 -0.21 -7.62 -6.47
CA ALA A 53 -1.31 -7.21 -7.34
C ALA A 53 -0.83 -7.01 -8.78
N LEU A 54 -1.77 -7.11 -9.72
CA LEU A 54 -1.58 -6.63 -11.08
C LEU A 54 -1.69 -5.10 -11.08
N ILE A 55 -0.64 -4.43 -11.55
CA ILE A 55 -0.59 -2.98 -11.69
C ILE A 55 -0.49 -2.58 -13.16
N GLN A 56 -0.88 -1.35 -13.46
CA GLN A 56 -0.58 -0.66 -14.71
C GLN A 56 0.19 0.62 -14.43
N TRP A 57 1.36 0.77 -15.03
CA TRP A 57 2.12 2.02 -14.99
C TRP A 57 1.37 3.12 -15.73
N ARG A 58 1.19 4.29 -15.10
CA ARG A 58 0.43 5.41 -15.71
C ARG A 58 1.12 5.97 -16.94
N ASP A 59 2.45 6.06 -16.89
CA ASP A 59 3.23 6.73 -17.94
C ASP A 59 3.37 5.86 -19.19
N SER A 60 3.64 4.56 -19.03
CA SER A 60 3.88 3.65 -20.15
C SER A 60 2.66 2.80 -20.53
N GLY A 61 1.66 2.69 -19.66
CA GLY A 61 0.53 1.75 -19.82
C GLY A 61 0.91 0.28 -19.63
N GLN A 62 2.18 -0.03 -19.35
CA GLN A 62 2.66 -1.40 -19.15
C GLN A 62 2.04 -2.02 -17.90
N THR A 63 1.68 -3.30 -18.01
CA THR A 63 1.10 -4.07 -16.90
C THR A 63 2.07 -5.12 -16.39
N GLU A 64 2.14 -5.30 -15.07
CA GLU A 64 2.92 -6.36 -14.45
C GLU A 64 2.36 -6.76 -13.08
N TYR A 65 2.69 -7.99 -12.65
CA TYR A 65 2.50 -8.38 -11.24
C TYR A 65 3.63 -7.80 -10.41
N ALA A 66 3.27 -7.11 -9.33
CA ALA A 66 4.22 -6.46 -8.46
C ALA A 66 3.98 -6.78 -6.99
N GLU A 67 5.07 -6.86 -6.23
CA GLU A 67 5.00 -6.80 -4.78
C GLU A 67 4.81 -5.34 -4.36
N LEU A 68 3.72 -5.07 -3.65
CA LEU A 68 3.34 -3.75 -3.14
C LEU A 68 3.45 -3.72 -1.63
N HIS A 69 3.94 -2.61 -1.07
CA HIS A 69 3.89 -2.36 0.38
C HIS A 69 3.03 -1.15 0.69
N TRP A 70 2.27 -1.19 1.78
CA TRP A 70 1.46 -0.08 2.26
C TRP A 70 1.40 -0.01 3.78
N PHE A 71 0.82 1.08 4.27
CA PHE A 71 0.44 1.22 5.67
C PHE A 71 -1.08 1.22 5.81
N GLU A 72 -1.57 0.67 6.90
CA GLU A 72 -3.01 0.55 7.14
C GLU A 72 -3.33 0.72 8.62
N ALA A 73 -4.45 1.35 8.91
CA ALA A 73 -4.99 1.41 10.26
C ALA A 73 -6.51 1.26 10.24
N HIS A 74 -7.05 0.67 11.31
CA HIS A 74 -8.49 0.53 11.49
C HIS A 74 -9.16 1.92 11.46
N GLY A 75 -10.23 2.05 10.67
CA GLY A 75 -10.96 3.30 10.47
C GLY A 75 -10.26 4.36 9.60
N ILE A 76 -9.06 4.08 9.07
CA ILE A 76 -8.36 4.92 8.09
C ILE A 76 -8.27 4.21 6.73
N GLY A 77 -8.03 2.90 6.74
CA GLY A 77 -7.79 2.13 5.52
C GLY A 77 -6.33 2.20 5.06
N ARG A 78 -6.09 1.83 3.79
CA ARG A 78 -4.75 1.74 3.19
C ARG A 78 -4.24 3.13 2.77
N VAL A 79 -3.00 3.45 3.10
CA VAL A 79 -2.31 4.68 2.75
C VAL A 79 -0.86 4.40 2.35
N TYR A 80 -0.24 5.32 1.61
CA TYR A 80 1.16 5.20 1.17
C TYR A 80 1.46 3.84 0.52
N VAL A 81 0.72 3.47 -0.53
CA VAL A 81 1.01 2.26 -1.30
C VAL A 81 2.21 2.54 -2.20
N THR A 82 3.17 1.62 -2.19
CA THR A 82 4.43 1.74 -2.92
C THR A 82 4.75 0.45 -3.65
N TYR A 83 5.23 0.58 -4.88
CA TYR A 83 5.87 -0.52 -5.60
C TYR A 83 7.19 -0.91 -4.91
N LYS A 84 7.51 -2.21 -4.92
CA LYS A 84 8.80 -2.71 -4.39
C LYS A 84 9.60 -3.48 -5.41
N ARG A 85 8.98 -4.40 -6.12
CA ARG A 85 9.63 -5.20 -7.15
C ARG A 85 8.62 -5.83 -8.07
N SER A 86 9.10 -6.07 -9.29
CA SER A 86 8.44 -6.92 -10.27
C SER A 86 8.47 -8.36 -9.80
N LEU A 87 7.41 -9.09 -10.12
CA LEU A 87 7.35 -10.54 -10.06
C LEU A 87 7.39 -11.05 -11.49
N ALA A 88 8.56 -10.91 -12.12
CA ALA A 88 8.82 -11.55 -13.40
C ALA A 88 8.58 -13.06 -13.25
N ARG A 89 7.88 -13.64 -14.23
CA ARG A 89 7.71 -15.09 -14.33
C ARG A 89 9.03 -15.77 -14.66
#